data_AF-I2CCN6-F1
#
_entry.id   AF-I2CCN6-F1
#
_cell.length_a   1.000
_cell.length_b   1.000
_cell.length_c   1.000
_cell.angle_alpha   90.00
_cell.angle_beta   90.00
_cell.angle_gamma   90.00
#
_symmetry.space_group_name_H-M   'P 1'
#
loop_
_entity.id
_entity.type
_entity.pdbx_description
1 polymer ?
#
loop_
_entity_poly.entity_id
_entity_poly.type
_entity_poly.pdbx_seq_one_letter_code
_entity_poly.pdbx_strand_id
1 'polypeptide(L)'
;DITKYCKADLFSEIGKRCPLSVRFSTVGGESGSADTVRDPRGFAVKFYTNDGNWDLVGNNTPIFFIRDPMHFPNFIHTQKRNPVTHLKDADMFWDFLTLRQESAHQVSFLFSDRGIPDGYRHMNGYGSHTFKMVNKDGEAVYCKFHYKTDQGIKNILPDKAAVIAGSNPDYAIGDLFESIANGNFPSWTLYIQVMTFEQAEKWEFNPFDLTKVWPHKDYPLIPVGKMVLNRNPSNYFADVEQSAYAPSNMVPGIEASPDKMLQG
;
A
#
# COMPACT_ATOMS: atom_id res chain seq x y z
N ASP A 1 20.63 1.51 9.44
CA ASP A 1 21.05 0.11 9.37
C ASP A 1 20.02 -0.74 10.09
N ILE A 2 19.48 -1.77 9.43
CA ILE A 2 18.50 -2.71 9.97
C ILE A 2 18.96 -4.17 9.88
N THR A 3 20.25 -4.42 9.62
CA THR A 3 20.81 -5.77 9.46
C THR A 3 20.63 -6.66 10.69
N LYS A 4 20.49 -6.07 11.88
CA LYS A 4 20.11 -6.78 13.11
C LYS A 4 18.74 -7.47 13.05
N TYR A 5 17.85 -7.03 12.16
CA TYR A 5 16.51 -7.60 11.99
C TYR A 5 16.37 -8.42 10.72
N CYS A 6 17.07 -8.05 9.65
CA CYS A 6 16.83 -8.58 8.31
C CYS A 6 18.15 -8.83 7.58
N LYS A 7 18.34 -10.04 7.05
CA LYS A 7 19.52 -10.42 6.25
C LYS A 7 19.39 -10.12 4.75
N ALA A 8 18.27 -9.55 4.30
CA ALA A 8 18.04 -9.33 2.88
C ALA A 8 19.12 -8.43 2.27
N ASP A 9 19.66 -8.84 1.12
CA ASP A 9 20.85 -8.22 0.54
C ASP A 9 20.66 -6.74 0.18
N LEU A 10 19.44 -6.30 -0.13
CA LEU A 10 19.17 -4.87 -0.39
C LEU A 10 19.40 -3.97 0.85
N PHE A 11 19.43 -4.54 2.06
CA PHE A 11 19.66 -3.82 3.31
C PHE A 11 21.06 -4.06 3.91
N SER A 12 21.93 -4.80 3.21
CA SER A 12 23.23 -5.23 3.75
C SER A 12 24.26 -4.11 3.92
N GLU A 13 24.06 -2.96 3.27
CA GLU A 13 24.99 -1.82 3.33
C GLU A 13 24.24 -0.48 3.27
N ILE A 14 24.65 0.48 4.10
CA ILE A 14 24.13 1.85 4.05
C ILE A 14 24.57 2.51 2.74
N GLY A 15 23.60 3.05 1.98
CA GLY A 15 23.88 3.73 0.71
C GLY A 15 23.80 2.81 -0.51
N LYS A 16 23.62 1.50 -0.31
CA LYS A 16 23.33 0.56 -1.38
C LYS A 16 22.07 0.97 -2.13
N ARG A 17 22.14 0.93 -3.47
CA ARG A 17 21.02 1.27 -4.36
C ARG A 17 20.44 0.00 -4.96
N CYS A 18 19.12 -0.10 -4.92
CA CYS A 18 18.35 -1.16 -5.57
C CYS A 18 17.45 -0.52 -6.63
N PRO A 19 17.52 -0.91 -7.91
CA PRO A 19 16.51 -0.54 -8.88
C PRO A 19 15.14 -1.02 -8.42
N LEU A 20 14.10 -0.26 -8.76
CA LEU A 20 12.72 -0.59 -8.42
C LEU A 20 11.74 -0.10 -9.48
N SER A 21 10.54 -0.67 -9.48
CA SER A 21 9.37 -0.14 -10.19
C SER A 21 8.21 0.04 -9.22
N VAL A 22 7.36 1.03 -9.49
CA VAL A 22 6.18 1.35 -8.66
C VAL A 22 4.97 1.50 -9.56
N ARG A 23 3.85 0.91 -9.14
CA ARG A 23 2.54 1.13 -9.75
C ARG A 23 1.58 1.66 -8.70
N PHE A 24 1.01 2.82 -8.99
CA PHE A 24 -0.11 3.38 -8.24
C PHE A 24 -1.42 3.08 -8.95
N SER A 25 -2.52 3.00 -8.20
CA SER A 25 -3.84 2.80 -8.78
C SER A 25 -4.98 3.17 -7.83
N THR A 26 -6.18 3.28 -8.36
CA THR A 26 -7.43 3.06 -7.61
C THR A 26 -7.71 1.56 -7.45
N VAL A 27 -8.87 1.19 -6.91
CA VAL A 27 -9.28 -0.20 -6.62
C VAL A 27 -10.60 -0.56 -7.33
N GLY A 28 -11.65 0.24 -7.10
CA GLY A 28 -13.01 -0.10 -7.53
C GLY A 28 -13.28 0.18 -9.01
N GLY A 29 -12.60 1.17 -9.59
CA GLY A 29 -12.82 1.63 -10.96
C GLY A 29 -12.25 0.69 -12.04
N GLU A 30 -12.79 0.78 -13.24
CA GLU A 30 -12.22 0.16 -14.44
C GLU A 30 -11.13 1.06 -15.06
N SER A 31 -10.43 0.59 -16.11
CA SER A 31 -9.27 1.30 -16.68
C SER A 31 -9.55 2.70 -17.22
N GLY A 32 -10.81 3.04 -17.52
CA GLY A 32 -11.23 4.39 -17.94
C GLY A 32 -11.91 5.21 -16.84
N SER A 33 -11.83 4.79 -15.59
CA SER A 33 -12.37 5.54 -14.45
C SER A 33 -11.45 6.69 -14.04
N ALA A 34 -12.01 7.71 -13.39
CA ALA A 34 -11.24 8.89 -12.98
C ALA A 34 -10.31 8.61 -11.78
N ASP A 35 -9.13 9.24 -11.80
CA ASP A 35 -8.13 9.20 -10.73
C ASP A 35 -8.62 9.86 -9.42
N THR A 36 -9.45 10.89 -9.49
CA THR A 36 -9.88 11.71 -8.35
C THR A 36 -11.20 11.21 -7.73
N VAL A 37 -11.31 9.92 -7.50
CA VAL A 37 -12.47 9.30 -6.83
C VAL A 37 -12.12 8.85 -5.40
N ARG A 38 -13.14 8.75 -4.53
CA ARG A 38 -12.94 8.19 -3.18
C ARG A 38 -12.66 6.70 -3.28
N ASP A 39 -11.45 6.29 -2.90
CA ASP A 39 -11.00 4.90 -2.95
C ASP A 39 -9.70 4.77 -2.13
N PRO A 40 -9.32 3.59 -1.61
CA PRO A 40 -7.91 3.35 -1.30
C PRO A 40 -7.07 3.54 -2.56
N ARG A 41 -5.76 3.77 -2.38
CA ARG A 41 -4.82 3.77 -3.51
C ARG A 41 -3.84 2.62 -3.38
N GLY A 42 -3.70 1.85 -4.46
CA GLY A 42 -2.63 0.88 -4.61
C GLY A 42 -1.27 1.58 -4.58
N PHE A 43 -0.31 0.96 -3.90
CA PHE A 43 1.08 1.41 -3.81
C PHE A 43 1.96 0.16 -3.84
N ALA A 44 2.07 -0.45 -5.03
CA ALA A 44 2.88 -1.63 -5.24
C ALA A 44 4.31 -1.25 -5.62
N VAL A 45 5.30 -1.82 -4.92
CA VAL A 45 6.74 -1.58 -5.16
C VAL A 45 7.41 -2.92 -5.45
N LYS A 46 8.13 -3.01 -6.57
CA LYS A 46 8.98 -4.15 -6.93
C LYS A 46 10.44 -3.73 -6.84
N PHE A 47 11.22 -4.45 -6.05
CA PHE A 47 12.66 -4.28 -5.91
C PHE A 47 13.38 -5.34 -6.72
N TYR A 48 14.31 -4.93 -7.59
CA TYR A 48 15.16 -5.83 -8.37
C TYR A 48 16.45 -6.09 -7.61
N THR A 49 16.40 -7.02 -6.65
CA THR A 49 17.53 -7.34 -5.76
C THR A 49 18.45 -8.40 -6.37
N ASN A 50 19.63 -8.62 -5.77
CA ASN A 50 20.53 -9.70 -6.19
C ASN A 50 19.97 -11.10 -5.86
N ASP A 51 19.06 -11.22 -4.90
CA ASP A 51 18.43 -12.47 -4.49
C ASP A 51 17.10 -12.73 -5.21
N GLY A 52 16.82 -11.97 -6.28
CA GLY A 52 15.56 -11.99 -7.02
C GLY A 52 14.66 -10.79 -6.73
N ASN A 53 13.43 -10.84 -7.21
CA ASN A 53 12.48 -9.73 -7.04
C ASN A 53 11.82 -9.81 -5.67
N TRP A 54 11.75 -8.68 -4.97
CA TRP A 54 10.88 -8.51 -3.81
C TRP A 54 9.73 -7.56 -4.16
N ASP A 55 8.49 -8.02 -4.00
CA ASP A 55 7.31 -7.19 -4.20
C ASP A 55 6.67 -6.84 -2.85
N LEU A 56 6.67 -5.55 -2.52
CA LEU A 56 5.85 -5.02 -1.43
C LEU A 56 4.58 -4.41 -2.01
N VAL A 57 3.51 -5.22 -2.04
CA VAL A 57 2.22 -4.87 -2.64
C VAL A 57 1.35 -4.17 -1.60
N GLY A 58 1.58 -2.86 -1.44
CA GLY A 58 0.95 -2.04 -0.42
C GLY A 58 -0.26 -1.24 -0.90
N ASN A 59 -0.82 -0.48 0.06
CA ASN A 59 -1.84 0.54 -0.18
C ASN A 59 -1.44 1.86 0.49
N ASN A 60 -2.19 2.93 0.25
CA ASN A 60 -2.04 4.22 0.92
C ASN A 60 -2.66 4.28 2.34
N THR A 61 -3.08 3.13 2.87
CA THR A 61 -3.66 2.93 4.19
C THR A 61 -2.94 1.79 4.92
N PRO A 62 -2.68 1.90 6.24
CA PRO A 62 -2.02 0.85 7.02
C PRO A 62 -2.93 -0.35 7.35
N ILE A 63 -4.22 -0.28 7.00
CA ILE A 63 -5.25 -1.27 7.35
C ILE A 63 -6.12 -1.59 6.14
N PHE A 64 -7.00 -2.59 6.27
CA PHE A 64 -7.95 -2.94 5.23
C PHE A 64 -9.36 -3.19 5.78
N PHE A 65 -10.34 -3.38 4.88
CA PHE A 65 -11.76 -3.53 5.22
C PHE A 65 -12.09 -4.87 5.88
N ILE A 66 -11.29 -5.90 5.62
CA ILE A 66 -11.54 -7.26 6.05
C ILE A 66 -10.24 -7.90 6.55
N ARG A 67 -10.40 -8.96 7.35
CA ARG A 67 -9.32 -9.75 7.96
C ARG A 67 -9.43 -11.26 7.67
N ASP A 68 -10.29 -11.60 6.71
CA ASP A 68 -10.48 -12.98 6.25
C ASP A 68 -10.57 -12.98 4.72
N PRO A 69 -9.66 -13.67 4.01
CA PRO A 69 -9.56 -13.61 2.56
C PRO A 69 -10.79 -14.19 1.87
N MET A 70 -11.56 -15.07 2.53
CA MET A 70 -12.77 -15.65 1.96
C MET A 70 -13.84 -14.61 1.63
N HIS A 71 -13.79 -13.44 2.28
CA HIS A 71 -14.71 -12.34 2.01
C HIS A 71 -14.22 -11.36 0.94
N PHE A 72 -12.99 -11.50 0.44
CA PHE A 72 -12.42 -10.55 -0.52
C PHE A 72 -13.20 -10.48 -1.84
N PRO A 73 -13.63 -11.58 -2.48
CA PRO A 73 -14.46 -11.50 -3.69
C PRO A 73 -15.80 -10.81 -3.42
N ASN A 74 -16.45 -11.14 -2.30
CA ASN A 74 -17.74 -10.54 -1.91
C ASN A 74 -17.59 -9.04 -1.69
N PHE A 75 -16.56 -8.62 -0.96
CA PHE A 75 -16.23 -7.21 -0.76
C PHE A 75 -16.02 -6.50 -2.10
N ILE A 76 -15.14 -7.02 -2.97
CA ILE A 76 -14.85 -6.37 -4.26
C ILE A 76 -16.09 -6.26 -5.15
N HIS A 77 -16.97 -7.27 -5.14
CA HIS A 77 -18.25 -7.17 -5.87
C HIS A 77 -19.11 -6.01 -5.38
N THR A 78 -19.22 -5.78 -4.08
CA THR A 78 -20.04 -4.69 -3.53
C THR A 78 -19.45 -3.30 -3.77
N GLN A 79 -18.13 -3.20 -3.98
CA GLN A 79 -17.48 -1.95 -4.40
C GLN A 79 -17.61 -1.67 -5.90
N LYS A 80 -18.06 -2.66 -6.69
CA LYS A 80 -18.13 -2.60 -8.15
C LYS A 80 -19.56 -2.37 -8.62
N ARG A 81 -19.96 -3.02 -9.72
CA ARG A 81 -21.22 -2.77 -10.41
C ARG A 81 -22.21 -3.86 -10.06
N ASN A 82 -23.47 -3.48 -9.87
CA ASN A 82 -24.57 -4.41 -9.70
C ASN A 82 -24.62 -5.36 -10.92
N PRO A 83 -24.79 -6.68 -10.71
CA PRO A 83 -24.70 -7.67 -11.77
C PRO A 83 -25.83 -7.60 -12.81
N VAL A 84 -26.96 -6.94 -12.48
CA VAL A 84 -28.10 -6.77 -13.37
C VAL A 84 -28.03 -5.44 -14.13
N THR A 85 -27.76 -4.34 -13.41
CA THR A 85 -27.84 -2.99 -13.99
C THR A 85 -26.51 -2.48 -14.54
N HIS A 86 -25.40 -3.10 -14.15
CA HIS A 86 -24.05 -2.63 -14.43
C HIS A 86 -23.73 -1.21 -13.90
N LEU A 87 -24.53 -0.71 -12.94
CA LEU A 87 -24.35 0.56 -12.25
C LEU A 87 -23.71 0.36 -10.87
N LYS A 88 -23.11 1.41 -10.29
CA LYS A 88 -22.76 1.40 -8.86
C LYS A 88 -24.03 1.32 -8.02
N ASP A 89 -23.93 0.64 -6.88
CA ASP A 89 -25.09 0.33 -6.03
C ASP A 89 -24.73 0.62 -4.57
N ALA A 90 -25.38 1.63 -4.01
CA ALA A 90 -25.14 2.05 -2.64
C ALA A 90 -25.70 1.05 -1.61
N ASP A 91 -26.76 0.32 -1.96
CA ASP A 91 -27.35 -0.69 -1.08
C ASP A 91 -26.38 -1.85 -0.94
N MET A 92 -25.83 -2.37 -2.05
CA MET A 92 -24.80 -3.42 -1.99
C MET A 92 -23.56 -2.97 -1.20
N PHE A 93 -23.09 -1.74 -1.44
CA PHE A 93 -21.93 -1.18 -0.77
C PHE A 93 -22.12 -1.14 0.75
N TRP A 94 -23.24 -0.58 1.22
CA TRP A 94 -23.50 -0.43 2.66
C TRP A 94 -24.00 -1.70 3.33
N ASP A 95 -24.74 -2.57 2.64
CA ASP A 95 -25.16 -3.87 3.16
C ASP A 95 -23.94 -4.68 3.63
N PHE A 96 -22.92 -4.82 2.78
CA PHE A 96 -21.69 -5.51 3.17
C PHE A 96 -20.99 -4.85 4.36
N LEU A 97 -20.76 -3.54 4.31
CA LEU A 97 -19.98 -2.84 5.34
C LEU A 97 -20.69 -2.79 6.69
N THR A 98 -22.01 -2.68 6.70
CA THR A 98 -22.79 -2.67 7.95
C THR A 98 -22.91 -4.06 8.58
N LEU A 99 -22.90 -5.13 7.77
CA LEU A 99 -22.87 -6.51 8.25
C LEU A 99 -21.44 -6.99 8.62
N ARG A 100 -20.40 -6.33 8.10
CA ARG A 100 -18.97 -6.63 8.37
C ARG A 100 -18.32 -5.49 9.14
N GLN A 101 -18.66 -5.38 10.42
CA GLN A 101 -18.25 -4.29 11.29
C GLN A 101 -16.73 -4.20 11.51
N GLU A 102 -15.95 -5.25 11.22
CA GLU A 102 -14.48 -5.16 11.21
C GLU A 102 -13.96 -4.12 10.20
N SER A 103 -14.77 -3.74 9.21
CA SER A 103 -14.45 -2.72 8.22
C SER A 103 -14.43 -1.29 8.76
N ALA A 104 -15.04 -1.05 9.92
CA ALA A 104 -15.31 0.31 10.44
C ALA A 104 -14.06 1.20 10.51
N HIS A 105 -12.90 0.63 10.86
CA HIS A 105 -11.65 1.38 10.94
C HIS A 105 -11.19 1.86 9.56
N GLN A 106 -11.21 0.98 8.56
CA GLN A 106 -10.85 1.35 7.19
C GLN A 106 -11.93 2.23 6.53
N VAL A 107 -13.22 2.04 6.84
CA VAL A 107 -14.29 2.94 6.40
C VAL A 107 -14.06 4.35 6.94
N SER A 108 -13.68 4.49 8.22
CA SER A 108 -13.34 5.79 8.82
C SER A 108 -12.16 6.45 8.10
N PHE A 109 -11.12 5.67 7.74
CA PHE A 109 -10.00 6.17 6.96
C PHE A 109 -10.43 6.58 5.53
N LEU A 110 -11.20 5.72 4.84
CA LEU A 110 -11.67 5.94 3.47
C LEU A 110 -12.52 7.20 3.35
N PHE A 111 -13.40 7.46 4.32
CA PHE A 111 -14.31 8.61 4.28
C PHE A 111 -13.70 9.89 4.86
N SER A 112 -12.51 9.83 5.45
CA SER A 112 -11.70 11.03 5.70
C SER A 112 -11.20 11.66 4.39
N ASP A 113 -10.53 12.81 4.48
CA ASP A 113 -9.91 13.47 3.30
C ASP A 113 -8.85 12.58 2.64
N ARG A 114 -8.26 11.64 3.37
CA ARG A 114 -7.26 10.68 2.86
C ARG A 114 -7.81 9.74 1.79
N GLY A 115 -9.13 9.62 1.65
CA GLY A 115 -9.78 8.84 0.60
C GLY A 115 -9.64 9.44 -0.80
N ILE A 116 -9.25 10.71 -0.92
CA ILE A 116 -9.00 11.36 -2.22
C ILE A 116 -7.65 12.12 -2.14
N PRO A 117 -6.52 11.45 -2.34
CA PRO A 117 -5.21 12.11 -2.39
C PRO A 117 -5.11 13.12 -3.55
N ASP A 118 -4.32 14.18 -3.34
CA ASP A 118 -3.95 15.12 -4.40
C ASP A 118 -2.76 14.57 -5.20
N GLY A 119 -3.07 13.73 -6.20
CA GLY A 119 -2.05 13.00 -6.95
C GLY A 119 -1.35 11.90 -6.15
N TYR A 120 -0.54 11.09 -6.81
CA TYR A 120 0.14 9.95 -6.18
C TYR A 120 1.31 10.37 -5.29
N ARG A 121 1.90 11.55 -5.52
CA ARG A 121 3.11 12.01 -4.80
C ARG A 121 2.81 12.47 -3.37
N HIS A 122 1.56 12.83 -3.07
CA HIS A 122 1.12 13.38 -1.78
C HIS A 122 0.41 12.37 -0.87
N MET A 123 0.68 11.07 -1.05
CA MET A 123 0.19 10.02 -0.16
C MET A 123 1.33 9.17 0.39
N ASN A 124 1.09 8.57 1.55
CA ASN A 124 1.97 7.52 2.08
C ASN A 124 1.69 6.19 1.38
N GLY A 125 2.61 5.25 1.51
CA GLY A 125 2.41 3.82 1.24
C GLY A 125 2.61 3.01 2.51
N TYR A 126 1.99 1.84 2.57
CA TYR A 126 2.08 0.93 3.71
C TYR A 126 2.07 -0.49 3.18
N GLY A 127 2.88 -1.37 3.76
CA GLY A 127 2.75 -2.81 3.52
C GLY A 127 1.44 -3.39 4.07
N SER A 128 0.78 -2.62 4.97
CA SER A 128 -0.46 -2.92 5.68
C SER A 128 -0.39 -4.16 6.56
N HIS A 129 -0.11 -5.33 5.98
CA HIS A 129 0.09 -6.60 6.66
C HIS A 129 1.29 -6.56 7.61
N THR A 130 1.23 -7.46 8.59
CA THR A 130 2.41 -7.82 9.37
C THR A 130 3.26 -8.78 8.54
N PHE A 131 4.55 -8.52 8.46
CA PHE A 131 5.54 -9.42 7.86
C PHE A 131 6.48 -9.94 8.96
N LYS A 132 7.34 -10.87 8.60
CA LYS A 132 8.42 -11.37 9.45
C LYS A 132 9.76 -11.03 8.80
N MET A 133 10.68 -10.48 9.57
CA MET A 133 12.07 -10.30 9.17
C MET A 133 12.95 -11.32 9.89
N VAL A 134 13.94 -11.85 9.19
CA VAL A 134 14.89 -12.82 9.72
C VAL A 134 16.31 -12.31 9.50
N ASN A 135 17.11 -12.24 10.56
CA ASN A 135 18.49 -11.78 10.48
C ASN A 135 19.47 -12.92 10.08
N LYS A 136 20.76 -12.61 10.02
CA LYS A 136 21.80 -13.57 9.60
C LYS A 136 21.96 -14.77 10.54
N ASP A 137 21.61 -14.59 11.80
CA ASP A 137 21.72 -15.58 12.87
C ASP A 137 20.45 -16.45 12.98
N GLY A 138 19.44 -16.18 12.14
CA GLY A 138 18.17 -16.90 12.11
C GLY A 138 17.13 -16.37 13.10
N GLU A 139 17.42 -15.29 13.82
CA GLU A 139 16.48 -14.65 14.74
C GLU A 139 15.42 -13.87 13.97
N ALA A 140 14.17 -13.96 14.41
CA ALA A 140 13.04 -13.38 13.71
C ALA A 140 12.29 -12.36 14.56
N VAL A 141 11.78 -11.32 13.89
CA VAL A 141 10.87 -10.33 14.44
C VAL A 141 9.71 -10.08 13.49
N TYR A 142 8.57 -9.64 14.01
CA TYR A 142 7.51 -9.12 13.17
C TYR A 142 7.76 -7.66 12.80
N CYS A 143 7.29 -7.26 11.63
CA CYS A 143 7.40 -5.88 11.18
C CYS A 143 6.18 -5.36 10.40
N LYS A 144 6.06 -4.03 10.35
CA LYS A 144 5.17 -3.28 9.45
C LYS A 144 6.01 -2.34 8.61
N PHE A 145 5.75 -2.25 7.30
CA PHE A 145 6.45 -1.34 6.39
C PHE A 145 5.66 -0.05 6.16
N HIS A 146 6.35 1.09 6.16
CA HIS A 146 5.77 2.41 5.93
C HIS A 146 6.62 3.24 4.98
N TYR A 147 6.02 3.72 3.90
CA TYR A 147 6.57 4.76 3.02
C TYR A 147 5.92 6.09 3.37
N LYS A 148 6.70 7.03 3.90
CA LYS A 148 6.23 8.39 4.20
C LYS A 148 6.60 9.32 3.06
N THR A 149 5.62 10.01 2.46
CA THR A 149 5.92 10.98 1.40
C THR A 149 6.75 12.12 1.95
N ASP A 150 7.84 12.46 1.26
CA ASP A 150 8.67 13.61 1.61
C ASP A 150 8.07 14.93 1.10
N GLN A 151 6.95 14.89 0.36
CA GLN A 151 6.29 16.05 -0.27
C GLN A 151 5.14 16.59 0.58
N GLY A 152 4.87 15.93 1.71
CA GLY A 152 3.72 16.21 2.57
C GLY A 152 2.43 15.60 2.05
N ILE A 153 1.55 15.26 2.98
CA ILE A 153 0.20 14.77 2.67
C ILE A 153 -0.66 15.91 2.16
N LYS A 154 -1.36 15.70 1.04
CA LYS A 154 -2.36 16.60 0.48
C LYS A 154 -3.55 15.81 -0.05
N ASN A 155 -4.72 16.41 0.04
CA ASN A 155 -6.00 15.79 -0.27
C ASN A 155 -6.90 16.75 -1.05
N ILE A 156 -7.80 16.20 -1.86
CA ILE A 156 -8.78 16.95 -2.64
C ILE A 156 -10.15 16.80 -1.98
N LEU A 157 -10.82 17.93 -1.73
CA LEU A 157 -12.19 17.91 -1.22
C LEU A 157 -13.17 17.32 -2.26
N PRO A 158 -14.24 16.63 -1.84
CA PRO A 158 -15.14 15.90 -2.74
C PRO A 158 -15.68 16.73 -3.92
N ASP A 159 -16.12 17.97 -3.69
CA ASP A 159 -16.69 18.81 -4.75
C ASP A 159 -15.67 19.16 -5.83
N LYS A 160 -14.42 19.46 -5.42
CA LYS A 160 -13.32 19.71 -6.35
C LYS A 160 -12.93 18.42 -7.08
N ALA A 161 -12.92 17.29 -6.39
CA ALA A 161 -12.60 16.00 -6.96
C ALA A 161 -13.62 15.58 -8.04
N ALA A 162 -14.91 15.90 -7.86
CA ALA A 162 -15.96 15.67 -8.85
C ALA A 162 -15.76 16.51 -10.12
N VAL A 163 -15.36 17.78 -9.97
CA VAL A 163 -15.03 18.65 -11.12
C VAL A 163 -13.82 18.11 -11.89
N ILE A 164 -12.76 17.69 -11.18
CA ILE A 164 -11.57 17.12 -11.81
C ILE A 164 -11.91 15.80 -12.51
N ALA A 165 -12.72 14.94 -11.90
CA ALA A 165 -13.11 13.66 -12.50
C ALA A 165 -13.82 13.82 -13.86
N GLY A 166 -14.56 14.91 -14.06
CA GLY A 166 -15.21 15.21 -15.34
C GLY A 166 -14.32 15.97 -16.34
N SER A 167 -13.37 16.78 -15.86
CA SER A 167 -12.54 17.66 -16.71
C SER A 167 -11.16 17.09 -17.05
N ASN A 168 -10.60 16.26 -16.18
CA ASN A 168 -9.31 15.60 -16.32
C ASN A 168 -9.30 14.28 -15.51
N PRO A 169 -9.86 13.18 -16.07
CA PRO A 169 -9.93 11.90 -15.37
C PRO A 169 -8.55 11.28 -15.11
N ASP A 170 -7.51 11.69 -15.82
CA ASP A 170 -6.13 11.16 -15.71
C ASP A 170 -5.21 12.07 -14.85
N TYR A 171 -5.80 12.87 -13.96
CA TYR A 171 -5.09 13.90 -13.19
C TYR A 171 -3.86 13.39 -12.43
N ALA A 172 -3.96 12.26 -11.72
CA ALA A 172 -2.87 11.76 -10.89
C ALA A 172 -1.77 11.11 -11.73
N ILE A 173 -2.12 10.49 -12.86
CA ILE A 173 -1.16 10.01 -13.86
C ILE A 173 -0.38 11.18 -14.46
N GLY A 174 -1.08 12.23 -14.90
CA GLY A 174 -0.47 13.45 -15.45
C GLY A 174 0.48 14.12 -14.46
N ASP A 175 0.03 14.33 -13.22
CA ASP A 175 0.86 14.91 -12.14
C ASP A 175 2.18 14.16 -11.93
N LEU A 176 2.12 12.82 -11.86
CA LEU A 176 3.31 11.99 -11.64
C LEU A 176 4.26 12.07 -12.85
N PHE A 177 3.72 11.92 -14.06
CA PHE A 177 4.52 11.94 -15.28
C PHE A 177 5.24 13.28 -15.45
N GLU A 178 4.52 14.40 -15.34
CA GLU A 178 5.07 15.74 -15.49
C GLU A 178 6.09 16.06 -14.41
N SER A 179 5.84 15.65 -13.16
CA SER A 179 6.80 15.88 -12.07
C SER A 179 8.13 15.18 -12.34
N ILE A 180 8.11 13.93 -12.81
CA ILE A 180 9.32 13.19 -13.17
C ILE A 180 9.99 13.81 -14.40
N ALA A 181 9.22 14.14 -15.44
CA ALA A 181 9.76 14.73 -16.67
C ALA A 181 10.47 16.07 -16.43
N ASN A 182 9.98 16.85 -15.46
CA ASN A 182 10.55 18.15 -15.07
C ASN A 182 11.66 18.05 -14.01
N GLY A 183 12.12 16.84 -13.66
CA GLY A 183 13.18 16.64 -12.66
C GLY A 183 12.73 16.83 -11.20
N ASN A 184 11.43 17.05 -10.95
CA ASN A 184 10.84 17.13 -9.62
C ASN A 184 10.51 15.72 -9.09
N PHE A 185 11.56 14.92 -8.90
CA PHE A 185 11.43 13.50 -8.57
C PHE A 185 10.76 13.29 -7.22
N PRO A 186 9.59 12.64 -7.17
CA PRO A 186 8.96 12.31 -5.91
C PRO A 186 9.75 11.26 -5.14
N SER A 187 9.71 11.36 -3.81
CA SER A 187 10.42 10.45 -2.94
C SER A 187 9.66 10.10 -1.66
N TRP A 188 9.97 8.93 -1.11
CA TRP A 188 9.41 8.46 0.13
C TRP A 188 10.50 7.92 1.03
N THR A 189 10.42 8.24 2.32
CA THR A 189 11.28 7.62 3.33
C THR A 189 10.63 6.31 3.79
N LEU A 190 11.37 5.20 3.67
CA LEU A 190 10.97 3.88 4.15
C LEU A 190 11.30 3.74 5.63
N TYR A 191 10.31 3.31 6.40
CA TYR A 191 10.41 2.96 7.80
C TYR A 191 9.86 1.57 8.06
N ILE A 192 10.29 0.98 9.16
CA ILE A 192 9.67 -0.20 9.75
C ILE A 192 9.22 0.07 11.19
N GLN A 193 8.12 -0.56 11.60
CA GLN A 193 7.90 -0.88 13.01
C GLN A 193 8.38 -2.31 13.25
N VAL A 194 8.85 -2.61 14.46
CA VAL A 194 9.34 -3.94 14.84
C VAL A 194 8.68 -4.39 16.13
N MET A 195 8.20 -5.63 16.16
CA MET A 195 7.59 -6.27 17.33
C MET A 195 8.24 -7.65 17.53
N THR A 196 8.74 -7.94 18.73
CA THR A 196 9.26 -9.28 19.05
C THR A 196 8.13 -10.29 19.21
N PHE A 197 8.47 -11.58 19.21
CA PHE A 197 7.47 -12.64 19.39
C PHE A 197 6.83 -12.55 20.79
N GLU A 198 7.61 -12.25 21.82
CA GLU A 198 7.12 -12.08 23.19
C GLU A 198 6.22 -10.86 23.35
N GLN A 199 6.48 -9.79 22.58
CA GLN A 199 5.60 -8.62 22.53
C GLN A 199 4.29 -8.96 21.81
N ALA A 200 4.36 -9.70 20.71
CA ALA A 200 3.20 -10.15 19.94
C ALA A 200 2.26 -11.05 20.76
N GLU A 201 2.81 -11.96 21.57
CA GLU A 201 2.04 -12.83 22.48
C GLU A 201 1.28 -12.05 23.56
N LYS A 202 1.81 -10.89 23.98
CA LYS A 202 1.23 -10.05 25.03
C LYS A 202 0.42 -8.88 24.46
N TRP A 203 0.31 -8.77 23.15
CA TRP A 203 -0.39 -7.67 22.51
C TRP A 203 -1.90 -7.78 22.72
N GLU A 204 -2.55 -6.65 23.00
CA GLU A 204 -3.99 -6.62 23.33
C GLU A 204 -4.89 -7.03 22.15
N PHE A 205 -4.42 -6.83 20.93
CA PHE A 205 -5.09 -7.26 19.70
C PHE A 205 -4.29 -8.37 19.03
N ASN A 206 -4.90 -9.06 18.07
CA ASN A 206 -4.13 -9.92 17.18
C ASN A 206 -3.17 -9.05 16.33
N PRO A 207 -1.84 -9.20 16.44
CA PRO A 207 -0.88 -8.40 15.68
C PRO A 207 -0.91 -8.71 14.17
N PHE A 208 -1.59 -9.76 13.76
CA PHE A 208 -1.81 -10.18 12.38
C PHE A 208 -3.21 -9.81 11.85
N ASP A 209 -4.01 -9.06 12.61
CA ASP A 209 -5.30 -8.53 12.15
C ASP A 209 -5.07 -7.30 11.26
N LEU A 210 -5.32 -7.44 9.96
CA LEU A 210 -5.15 -6.37 8.96
C LEU A 210 -6.05 -5.14 9.20
N THR A 211 -7.03 -5.22 10.09
CA THR A 211 -7.85 -4.05 10.49
C THR A 211 -7.22 -3.23 11.62
N LYS A 212 -6.02 -3.60 12.10
CA LYS A 212 -5.34 -2.97 13.24
C LYS A 212 -4.01 -2.33 12.84
N VAL A 213 -3.70 -1.24 13.52
CA VAL A 213 -2.38 -0.59 13.48
C VAL A 213 -1.59 -0.93 14.73
N TRP A 214 -0.26 -0.80 14.67
CA TRP A 214 0.58 -0.77 15.86
C TRP A 214 0.78 0.68 16.28
N PRO A 215 0.38 1.10 17.50
CA PRO A 215 0.54 2.48 17.93
C PRO A 215 2.00 2.94 17.88
N HIS A 216 2.27 4.09 17.28
CA HIS A 216 3.65 4.59 17.13
C HIS A 216 4.33 4.89 18.48
N LYS A 217 3.56 5.13 19.54
CA LYS A 217 4.11 5.35 20.89
C LYS A 217 4.82 4.10 21.41
N ASP A 218 4.24 2.94 21.16
CA ASP A 218 4.73 1.66 21.66
C ASP A 218 5.69 1.00 20.66
N TYR A 219 5.42 1.20 19.37
CA TYR A 219 6.24 0.70 18.26
C TYR A 219 6.68 1.85 17.36
N PRO A 220 7.75 2.58 17.70
CA PRO A 220 8.20 3.73 16.92
C PRO A 220 8.70 3.33 15.53
N LEU A 221 8.63 4.28 14.60
CA LEU A 221 9.16 4.11 13.24
C LEU A 221 10.69 4.13 13.25
N ILE A 222 11.29 3.09 12.68
CA ILE A 222 12.73 2.94 12.50
C ILE A 222 13.07 3.26 11.03
N PRO A 223 13.93 4.25 10.75
CA PRO A 223 14.28 4.61 9.37
C PRO A 223 15.13 3.52 8.71
N VAL A 224 14.80 3.21 7.46
CA VAL A 224 15.48 2.17 6.65
C VAL A 224 16.25 2.80 5.49
N GLY A 225 15.56 3.58 4.65
CA GLY A 225 16.12 4.11 3.41
C GLY A 225 15.16 5.06 2.71
N LYS A 226 15.49 5.41 1.47
CA LYS A 226 14.71 6.37 0.65
C LYS A 226 14.43 5.78 -0.73
N MET A 227 13.16 5.81 -1.13
CA MET A 227 12.70 5.48 -2.48
C MET A 227 12.55 6.77 -3.28
N VAL A 228 13.06 6.81 -4.51
CA VAL A 228 12.97 7.97 -5.41
C VAL A 228 12.51 7.47 -6.77
N LEU A 229 11.49 8.11 -7.35
CA LEU A 229 11.03 7.84 -8.71
C LEU A 229 11.58 8.91 -9.64
N ASN A 230 12.48 8.52 -10.54
CA ASN A 230 13.23 9.45 -11.38
C ASN A 230 13.20 9.09 -12.88
N ARG A 231 12.34 8.14 -13.27
CA ARG A 231 12.21 7.70 -14.66
C ARG A 231 10.78 7.28 -14.96
N ASN A 232 10.19 7.90 -15.97
CA ASN A 232 8.89 7.52 -16.51
C ASN A 232 8.99 6.21 -17.33
N PRO A 233 7.89 5.46 -17.47
CA PRO A 233 7.83 4.36 -18.42
C PRO A 233 8.08 4.87 -19.85
N SER A 234 8.75 4.06 -20.65
CA SER A 234 9.01 4.33 -22.08
C SER A 234 7.80 3.96 -22.94
N ASN A 235 7.05 2.95 -22.50
CA ASN A 235 5.80 2.52 -23.09
C ASN A 235 4.86 2.08 -21.96
N TYR A 236 3.73 2.77 -21.78
CA TYR A 236 2.81 2.48 -20.67
C TYR A 236 2.32 1.03 -20.68
N PHE A 237 1.96 0.49 -21.85
CA PHE A 237 1.44 -0.87 -21.93
C PHE A 237 2.50 -1.90 -21.52
N ALA A 238 3.71 -1.81 -22.09
CA ALA A 238 4.78 -2.75 -21.80
C ALA A 238 5.33 -2.62 -20.37
N ASP A 239 5.50 -1.39 -19.88
CA ASP A 239 6.19 -1.14 -18.61
C ASP A 239 5.22 -1.10 -17.40
N VAL A 240 3.96 -0.70 -17.61
CA VAL A 240 2.96 -0.51 -16.54
C VAL A 240 1.81 -1.51 -16.65
N GLU A 241 1.15 -1.63 -17.79
CA GLU A 241 -0.03 -2.51 -17.92
C GLU A 241 0.33 -3.99 -17.77
N GLN A 242 1.50 -4.41 -18.29
CA GLN A 242 2.02 -5.77 -18.13
C GLN A 242 2.76 -6.01 -16.81
N SER A 243 2.89 -4.99 -15.96
CA SER A 243 3.59 -5.18 -14.68
C SER A 243 2.79 -6.11 -13.75
N ALA A 244 3.48 -7.08 -13.16
CA ALA A 244 2.91 -8.05 -12.23
C ALA A 244 3.60 -7.94 -10.87
N TYR A 245 2.81 -7.87 -9.81
CA TYR A 245 3.28 -7.83 -8.43
C TYR A 245 2.59 -8.92 -7.64
N ALA A 246 3.35 -9.68 -6.85
CA ALA A 246 2.81 -10.76 -6.03
C ALA A 246 3.43 -10.71 -4.63
N PRO A 247 2.64 -10.63 -3.54
CA PRO A 247 3.19 -10.64 -2.18
C PRO A 247 4.06 -11.86 -1.87
N SER A 248 3.90 -12.97 -2.59
CA SER A 248 4.72 -14.17 -2.48
C SER A 248 6.15 -14.00 -3.03
N ASN A 249 6.42 -12.97 -3.83
CA ASN A 249 7.77 -12.63 -4.26
C ASN A 249 8.51 -11.96 -3.10
N MET A 250 9.12 -12.78 -2.26
CA MET A 250 9.96 -12.36 -1.13
C MET A 250 11.38 -12.89 -1.30
N VAL A 251 12.34 -12.17 -0.72
CA VAL A 251 13.77 -12.50 -0.75
C VAL A 251 14.24 -13.00 0.63
N PRO A 252 15.35 -13.76 0.72
CA PRO A 252 15.86 -14.25 2.00
C PRO A 252 15.95 -13.14 3.06
N GLY A 253 15.33 -13.36 4.22
CA GLY A 253 15.26 -12.37 5.30
C GLY A 253 13.94 -11.61 5.39
N ILE A 254 13.03 -11.76 4.43
CA ILE A 254 11.66 -11.26 4.48
C ILE A 254 10.71 -12.43 4.25
N GLU A 255 9.73 -12.61 5.14
CA GLU A 255 8.76 -13.71 5.10
C GLU A 255 7.35 -13.20 5.43
N ALA A 256 6.34 -13.95 5.00
CA ALA A 256 4.96 -13.70 5.38
C ALA A 256 4.73 -14.03 6.87
N SER A 257 3.84 -13.29 7.52
CA SER A 257 3.34 -13.66 8.86
C SER A 257 2.08 -14.54 8.74
N PRO A 258 1.53 -15.03 9.87
CA PRO A 258 0.23 -15.72 9.90
C PRO A 258 -1.01 -14.84 9.63
N ASP A 259 -0.85 -13.60 9.16
CA ASP A 259 -1.97 -12.76 8.72
C ASP A 259 -2.77 -13.48 7.63
N LYS A 260 -4.02 -13.83 7.95
CA LYS A 260 -4.90 -14.59 7.06
C LYS A 260 -5.06 -13.92 5.70
N MET A 261 -5.11 -12.59 5.66
CA MET A 261 -5.26 -11.84 4.42
C MET A 261 -4.00 -11.87 3.57
N LEU A 262 -2.82 -11.97 4.18
CA LEU A 262 -1.56 -12.11 3.44
C LEU A 262 -1.37 -13.54 2.91
N GLN A 263 -1.92 -14.53 3.60
CA GLN A 263 -1.84 -15.94 3.23
C GLN A 263 -2.79 -16.35 2.09
N GLY A 264 -3.94 -15.68 1.97
CA GLY A 264 -4.94 -15.92 0.92
C GLY A 264 -4.61 -15.19 -0.37
#